data_AF-A0A7W5FPF9-F1
#
_entry.id   AF-A0A7W5FPF9-F1
#
_cell.length_a   1.000
_cell.length_b   1.000
_cell.length_c   1.000
_cell.angle_alpha   90.00
_cell.angle_beta   90.00
_cell.angle_gamma   90.00
#
_symmetry.space_group_name_H-M   'P 1'
#
loop_
_entity.id
_entity.type
_entity.pdbx_description
1 polymer ?
#
loop_
_entity_poly.entity_id
_entity_poly.type
_entity_poly.pdbx_seq_one_letter_code
_entity_poly.pdbx_strand_id
1 'polypeptide(L)'
;MMIYNGDKIENHEIQYYYDSIFQKLTNRINGFHFHNDDSLYWANAMFQKFKIQFYSVMQLTYKMTRNPNNQYEYLDIASINSIIRSCFETFLIFEYIYTQPSSAHEKKLRLLLYQYHGYKDARRMIDKKSEQYKEYSEVCNDLKTSILNMSCFSTLPEKKRSDLLFDSWKPSWNQIVAGTKFSTLMGKDEYGKMSWHVHNTFAALNNVDYYYRHLDEYDFDAINLQLYMVASHFIQSMLLQFEITIDLFSEDELGIISEFLLLSTKESMEH
;
A
#
# COMPACT_ATOMS: atom_id res chain seq x y z
N MET A 1 18.43 -15.21 18.81
CA MET A 1 17.46 -15.82 17.87
C MET A 1 16.36 -16.43 18.72
N MET A 2 15.37 -15.63 19.11
CA MET A 2 14.15 -16.17 19.73
C MET A 2 13.37 -16.88 18.63
N ILE A 3 13.20 -18.19 18.80
CA ILE A 3 12.19 -18.94 18.06
C ILE A 3 10.88 -18.63 18.79
N TYR A 4 9.98 -17.95 18.10
CA TYR A 4 8.64 -17.66 18.59
C TYR A 4 7.93 -18.96 18.99
N ASN A 5 7.51 -19.04 20.25
CA ASN A 5 7.20 -20.30 20.94
C ASN A 5 5.71 -20.66 20.91
N GLY A 6 4.99 -20.28 19.85
CA GLY A 6 3.62 -20.77 19.62
C GLY A 6 2.53 -20.24 20.57
N ASP A 7 2.80 -19.24 21.39
CA ASP A 7 1.73 -18.50 22.07
C ASP A 7 0.95 -17.73 21.01
N LYS A 8 -0.36 -17.96 20.89
CA LYS A 8 -1.22 -17.18 19.98
C LYS A 8 -1.10 -15.70 20.35
N ILE A 9 -0.41 -14.91 19.53
CA ILE A 9 -0.50 -13.45 19.65
C ILE A 9 -1.86 -13.06 19.08
N GLU A 10 -2.65 -12.39 19.91
CA GLU A 10 -3.97 -11.91 19.50
C GLU A 10 -3.81 -10.67 18.58
N ASN A 11 -4.79 -10.46 17.69
CA ASN A 11 -4.80 -9.32 16.77
C ASN A 11 -4.59 -7.95 17.45
N HIS A 12 -5.08 -7.79 18.67
CA HIS A 12 -4.95 -6.54 19.43
C HIS A 12 -3.50 -6.27 19.90
N GLU A 13 -2.71 -7.32 20.14
CA GLU A 13 -1.30 -7.22 20.49
C GLU A 13 -0.48 -6.84 19.26
N ILE A 14 -0.78 -7.45 18.10
CA ILE A 14 -0.16 -7.08 16.81
C ILE A 14 -0.41 -5.59 16.51
N GLN A 15 -1.65 -5.13 16.71
CA GLN A 15 -2.01 -3.73 16.53
C GLN A 15 -1.15 -2.79 17.41
N TYR A 16 -0.90 -3.17 18.66
CA TYR A 16 -0.06 -2.39 19.58
C TYR A 16 1.38 -2.25 19.05
N TYR A 17 1.98 -3.33 18.55
CA TYR A 17 3.33 -3.27 17.96
C TYR A 17 3.38 -2.38 16.73
N TYR A 18 2.44 -2.51 15.80
CA TYR A 18 2.38 -1.64 14.62
C TYR A 18 2.15 -0.17 14.97
N ASP A 19 1.36 0.12 16.00
CA ASP A 19 1.17 1.49 16.48
C ASP A 19 2.50 2.10 16.94
N SER A 20 3.24 1.38 17.79
CA SER A 20 4.57 1.80 18.24
C SER A 20 5.55 1.97 17.07
N ILE A 21 5.59 1.02 16.13
CA ILE A 21 6.42 1.09 14.91
C ILE A 21 6.08 2.34 14.09
N PHE A 22 4.80 2.60 13.81
CA PHE A 22 4.39 3.75 13.02
C PHE A 22 4.66 5.08 13.73
N GLN A 23 4.55 5.14 15.05
CA GLN A 23 4.92 6.32 15.85
C GLN A 23 6.42 6.59 15.76
N LYS A 24 7.26 5.57 15.95
CA LYS A 24 8.72 5.68 15.82
C LYS A 24 9.14 6.15 14.43
N LEU A 25 8.58 5.54 13.38
CA LEU A 25 8.80 5.97 12.00
C LEU A 25 8.33 7.41 11.76
N THR A 26 7.13 7.76 12.23
CA THR A 26 6.60 9.13 12.07
C THR A 26 7.53 10.15 12.73
N ASN A 27 7.99 9.89 13.96
CA ASN A 27 8.92 10.76 14.67
C ASN A 27 10.24 10.92 13.92
N ARG A 28 10.78 9.81 13.38
CA ARG A 28 12.03 9.84 12.62
C ARG A 28 11.88 10.59 11.30
N ILE A 29 10.79 10.35 10.56
CA ILE A 29 10.46 10.99 9.27
C ILE A 29 10.18 12.48 9.45
N ASN A 30 9.50 12.89 10.52
CA ASN A 30 9.26 14.31 10.81
C ASN A 30 10.55 15.10 11.09
N GLY A 31 11.65 14.42 11.44
CA GLY A 31 12.97 15.02 11.55
C GLY A 31 13.63 15.37 10.20
N PHE A 32 13.06 14.94 9.06
CA PHE A 32 13.55 15.28 7.74
C PHE A 32 12.99 16.64 7.29
N HIS A 33 13.85 17.51 6.77
CA HIS A 33 13.42 18.77 6.18
C HIS A 33 12.99 18.54 4.73
N PHE A 34 11.67 18.49 4.50
CA PHE A 34 11.08 18.24 3.17
C PHE A 34 11.16 19.43 2.19
N HIS A 35 11.51 20.63 2.67
CA HIS A 35 11.30 21.89 1.94
C HIS A 35 11.97 21.98 0.57
N ASN A 36 12.96 21.13 0.27
CA ASN A 36 13.69 21.13 -1.01
C ASN A 36 13.71 19.76 -1.72
N ASP A 37 13.04 18.74 -1.18
CA ASP A 37 13.02 17.39 -1.76
C ASP A 37 11.58 16.90 -1.94
N ASP A 38 11.02 17.21 -3.12
CA ASP A 38 9.72 16.74 -3.56
C ASP A 38 9.59 15.21 -3.44
N SER A 39 10.68 14.46 -3.64
CA SER A 39 10.66 13.00 -3.58
C SER A 39 10.39 12.51 -2.16
N LEU A 40 11.08 13.07 -1.16
CA LEU A 40 10.86 12.72 0.25
C LEU A 40 9.49 13.18 0.74
N TYR A 41 9.01 14.33 0.27
CA TYR A 41 7.66 14.80 0.56
C TYR A 41 6.59 13.79 0.12
N TRP A 42 6.64 13.34 -1.14
CA TRP A 42 5.66 12.38 -1.66
C TRP A 42 5.81 10.99 -1.05
N ALA A 43 7.02 10.55 -0.74
CA ALA A 43 7.25 9.32 0.02
C ALA A 43 6.56 9.39 1.41
N ASN A 44 6.70 10.50 2.12
CA ASN A 44 6.00 10.71 3.40
C ASN A 44 4.48 10.78 3.21
N ALA A 45 3.98 11.46 2.18
CA ALA A 45 2.54 11.49 1.89
C ALA A 45 1.95 10.08 1.65
N MET A 46 2.67 9.21 0.93
CA MET A 46 2.29 7.81 0.76
C MET A 46 2.33 7.03 2.08
N PHE A 47 3.33 7.29 2.92
CA PHE A 47 3.41 6.71 4.26
C PHE A 47 2.23 7.10 5.14
N GLN A 48 1.87 8.39 5.19
CA GLN A 48 0.70 8.85 5.95
C GLN A 48 -0.58 8.23 5.40
N LYS A 49 -0.75 8.17 4.08
CA LYS A 49 -1.90 7.50 3.44
C LYS A 49 -2.01 6.04 3.87
N PHE A 50 -0.92 5.28 3.75
CA PHE A 50 -0.89 3.87 4.14
C PHE A 50 -1.24 3.70 5.62
N LYS A 51 -0.62 4.50 6.50
CA LYS A 51 -0.86 4.48 7.94
C LYS A 51 -2.34 4.73 8.27
N ILE A 52 -2.97 5.73 7.66
CA ILE A 52 -4.40 6.03 7.84
C ILE A 52 -5.27 4.83 7.42
N GLN A 53 -4.96 4.22 6.28
CA GLN A 53 -5.68 3.05 5.77
C GLN A 53 -5.51 1.84 6.69
N PHE A 54 -4.29 1.59 7.17
CA PHE A 54 -3.99 0.55 8.15
C PHE A 54 -4.85 0.71 9.42
N TYR A 55 -4.85 1.90 10.04
CA TYR A 55 -5.66 2.13 11.24
C TYR A 55 -7.16 2.06 10.96
N SER A 56 -7.61 2.40 9.75
CA SER A 56 -9.02 2.26 9.38
C SER A 56 -9.46 0.79 9.40
N VAL A 57 -8.63 -0.13 8.89
CA VAL A 57 -8.87 -1.58 8.99
C VAL A 57 -8.84 -2.05 10.44
N MET A 58 -7.85 -1.61 11.23
CA MET A 58 -7.77 -1.97 12.65
C MET A 58 -9.00 -1.51 13.44
N GLN A 59 -9.50 -0.30 13.18
CA GLN A 59 -10.70 0.21 13.84
C GLN A 59 -11.97 -0.54 13.45
N LEU A 60 -12.12 -0.91 12.18
CA LEU A 60 -13.25 -1.71 11.70
C LEU A 60 -13.24 -3.11 12.29
N THR A 61 -12.07 -3.75 12.37
CA THR A 61 -11.94 -5.09 12.94
C THR A 61 -12.09 -5.08 14.46
N TYR A 62 -11.42 -4.18 15.18
CA TYR A 62 -11.49 -4.10 16.65
C TYR A 62 -12.92 -3.86 17.17
N LYS A 63 -13.63 -2.87 16.63
CA LYS A 63 -14.96 -2.49 17.13
C LYS A 63 -16.02 -3.57 16.92
N MET A 64 -15.88 -4.38 15.86
CA MET A 64 -16.86 -5.42 15.49
C MET A 64 -16.58 -6.77 16.15
N THR A 65 -15.33 -7.04 16.54
CA THR A 65 -14.90 -8.31 17.14
C THR A 65 -14.89 -8.31 18.67
N ARG A 66 -14.79 -7.13 19.31
CA ARG A 66 -14.69 -7.00 20.78
C ARG A 66 -15.89 -6.34 21.48
N ASN A 67 -16.95 -5.97 20.76
CA ASN A 67 -18.19 -5.53 21.40
C ASN A 67 -19.01 -6.76 21.82
N PRO A 68 -19.12 -7.08 23.12
CA PRO A 68 -19.75 -8.32 23.58
C PRO A 68 -21.26 -8.39 23.28
N ASN A 69 -21.92 -7.26 23.01
CA ASN A 69 -23.35 -7.23 22.73
C ASN A 69 -23.69 -7.50 21.26
N ASN A 70 -22.78 -7.17 20.34
CA ASN A 70 -23.00 -7.21 18.89
C ASN A 70 -21.82 -7.89 18.18
N GLN A 71 -21.19 -8.86 18.84
CA GLN A 71 -19.96 -9.48 18.35
C GLN A 71 -20.23 -10.10 16.98
N TYR A 72 -19.51 -9.65 15.97
CA TYR A 72 -19.59 -10.14 14.58
C TYR A 72 -20.90 -9.83 13.82
N GLU A 73 -21.87 -9.18 14.45
CA GLU A 73 -23.20 -8.88 13.88
C GLU A 73 -23.14 -7.90 12.69
N TYR A 74 -22.09 -7.06 12.64
CA TYR A 74 -21.96 -5.98 11.66
C TYR A 74 -20.57 -5.92 11.00
N LEU A 75 -19.91 -7.07 10.81
CA LEU A 75 -18.58 -7.06 10.17
C LEU A 75 -18.71 -6.74 8.68
N ASP A 76 -18.27 -5.54 8.29
CA ASP A 76 -18.20 -5.11 6.90
C ASP A 76 -16.90 -5.60 6.24
N ILE A 77 -16.89 -6.91 5.93
CA ILE A 77 -15.77 -7.58 5.26
C ILE A 77 -15.43 -6.95 3.90
N ALA A 78 -16.43 -6.44 3.18
CA ALA A 78 -16.23 -5.82 1.88
C ALA A 78 -15.44 -4.51 2.01
N SER A 79 -15.79 -3.66 2.99
CA SER A 79 -15.03 -2.45 3.29
C SER A 79 -13.63 -2.77 3.79
N ILE A 80 -13.46 -3.77 4.67
CA ILE A 80 -12.15 -4.21 5.15
C ILE A 80 -11.24 -4.60 3.98
N ASN A 81 -11.70 -5.52 3.12
CA ASN A 81 -10.93 -5.96 1.95
C ASN A 81 -10.64 -4.83 0.95
N SER A 82 -11.59 -3.90 0.78
CA SER A 82 -11.39 -2.73 -0.08
C SER A 82 -10.26 -1.82 0.43
N ILE A 83 -10.18 -1.62 1.75
CA ILE A 83 -9.12 -0.80 2.36
C ILE A 83 -7.78 -1.54 2.35
N ILE A 84 -7.74 -2.84 2.66
CA ILE A 84 -6.52 -3.66 2.57
C ILE A 84 -5.96 -3.63 1.14
N ARG A 85 -6.82 -3.74 0.12
CA ARG A 85 -6.42 -3.57 -1.28
C ARG A 85 -5.77 -2.21 -1.51
N SER A 86 -6.36 -1.16 -0.97
CA SER A 86 -5.82 0.19 -1.13
C SER A 86 -4.47 0.36 -0.41
N CYS A 87 -4.26 -0.28 0.74
CA CYS A 87 -2.94 -0.38 1.38
C CYS A 87 -1.94 -1.04 0.43
N PHE A 88 -2.32 -2.18 -0.16
CA PHE A 88 -1.44 -2.91 -1.06
C PHE A 88 -1.11 -2.13 -2.34
N GLU A 89 -2.09 -1.48 -2.98
CA GLU A 89 -1.84 -0.59 -4.12
C GLU A 89 -0.93 0.59 -3.75
N THR A 90 -1.07 1.15 -2.54
CA THR A 90 -0.18 2.21 -2.03
C THR A 90 1.25 1.70 -1.89
N PHE A 91 1.43 0.53 -1.28
CA PHE A 91 2.71 -0.15 -1.17
C PHE A 91 3.33 -0.41 -2.55
N LEU A 92 2.56 -0.94 -3.52
CA LEU A 92 3.08 -1.25 -4.85
C LEU A 92 3.48 0.00 -5.64
N ILE A 93 2.72 1.10 -5.51
CA ILE A 93 3.11 2.39 -6.08
C ILE A 93 4.43 2.86 -5.46
N PHE A 94 4.57 2.72 -4.13
CA PHE A 94 5.79 3.08 -3.44
C PHE A 94 6.98 2.25 -3.93
N GLU A 95 6.84 0.93 -3.99
CA GLU A 95 7.88 0.04 -4.52
C GLU A 95 8.28 0.41 -5.95
N TYR A 96 7.29 0.65 -6.81
CA TYR A 96 7.54 1.05 -8.20
C TYR A 96 8.29 2.38 -8.29
N ILE A 97 7.97 3.37 -7.46
CA ILE A 97 8.59 4.69 -7.57
C ILE A 97 9.93 4.78 -6.83
N TYR A 98 10.09 4.12 -5.68
CA TYR A 98 11.18 4.37 -4.75
C TYR A 98 12.17 3.21 -4.62
N THR A 99 11.70 1.96 -4.71
CA THR A 99 12.54 0.79 -4.42
C THR A 99 13.07 0.10 -5.68
N GLN A 100 12.22 -0.07 -6.69
CA GLN A 100 12.55 -0.77 -7.94
C GLN A 100 13.37 0.01 -8.98
N PRO A 101 13.41 1.36 -9.02
CA PRO A 101 14.26 2.06 -9.99
C PRO A 101 15.74 1.73 -9.82
N SER A 102 16.42 1.56 -10.94
CA SER A 102 17.86 1.30 -10.99
C SER A 102 18.71 2.57 -10.86
N SER A 103 18.10 3.75 -10.98
CA SER A 103 18.79 5.04 -10.94
C SER A 103 17.91 6.16 -10.41
N ALA A 104 18.54 7.23 -9.91
CA ALA A 104 17.84 8.44 -9.46
C ALA A 104 17.03 9.12 -10.59
N HIS A 105 17.51 9.05 -11.83
CA HIS A 105 16.80 9.59 -13.00
C HIS A 105 15.51 8.81 -13.26
N GLU A 106 15.56 7.48 -13.17
CA GLU A 106 14.40 6.62 -13.33
C GLU A 106 13.37 6.85 -12.21
N LYS A 107 13.81 6.93 -10.95
CA LYS A 107 12.97 7.28 -9.79
C LYS A 107 12.26 8.63 -10.02
N LYS A 108 13.01 9.66 -10.43
CA LYS A 108 12.45 10.98 -10.72
C LYS A 108 11.42 10.94 -11.86
N LEU A 109 11.69 10.20 -12.94
CA LEU A 109 10.75 10.04 -14.05
C LEU A 109 9.45 9.36 -13.59
N ARG A 110 9.55 8.26 -12.83
CA ARG A 110 8.37 7.54 -12.30
C ARG A 110 7.54 8.42 -11.37
N LEU A 111 8.17 9.24 -10.52
CA LEU A 111 7.47 10.20 -9.66
C LEU A 111 6.74 11.29 -10.47
N LEU A 112 7.42 11.90 -11.45
CA LEU A 112 6.80 12.93 -12.30
C LEU A 112 5.62 12.36 -13.09
N LEU A 113 5.75 11.15 -13.62
CA LEU A 113 4.66 10.44 -14.29
C LEU A 113 3.48 10.16 -13.34
N TYR A 114 3.76 9.71 -12.11
CA TYR A 114 2.73 9.52 -11.08
C TYR A 114 1.96 10.80 -10.80
N GLN A 115 2.66 11.90 -10.56
CA GLN A 115 2.04 13.21 -10.32
C GLN A 115 1.23 13.68 -11.53
N TYR A 116 1.81 13.59 -12.73
CA TYR A 116 1.17 14.03 -13.96
C TYR A 116 -0.15 13.32 -14.21
N HIS A 117 -0.16 11.98 -14.08
CA HIS A 117 -1.39 11.20 -14.24
C HIS A 117 -2.38 11.45 -13.09
N GLY A 118 -1.90 11.61 -11.85
CA GLY A 118 -2.73 11.97 -10.70
C GLY A 118 -3.48 13.29 -10.91
N TYR A 119 -2.79 14.36 -11.30
CA TYR A 119 -3.43 15.65 -11.59
C TYR A 119 -4.32 15.58 -12.84
N LYS A 120 -3.90 14.84 -13.88
CA LYS A 120 -4.70 14.65 -15.10
C LYS A 120 -6.04 13.97 -14.80
N ASP A 121 -6.04 12.96 -13.93
CA ASP A 121 -7.25 12.25 -13.53
C ASP A 121 -8.10 13.07 -12.54
N ALA A 122 -7.48 13.70 -11.54
CA ALA A 122 -8.20 14.58 -10.61
C ALA A 122 -8.91 15.72 -11.35
N ARG A 123 -8.26 16.31 -12.36
CA ARG A 123 -8.84 17.35 -13.22
C ARG A 123 -10.09 16.89 -13.97
N ARG A 124 -10.21 15.61 -14.35
CA ARG A 124 -11.40 15.08 -15.05
C ARG A 124 -12.64 15.08 -14.17
N MET A 125 -12.47 15.09 -12.85
CA MET A 125 -13.56 15.05 -11.86
C MET A 125 -14.03 16.44 -11.43
N ILE A 126 -13.38 17.51 -11.90
CA ILE A 126 -13.60 18.90 -11.47
C ILE A 126 -14.28 19.69 -12.60
N ASP A 127 -15.13 20.66 -12.24
CA ASP A 127 -15.72 21.60 -13.20
C ASP A 127 -14.63 22.39 -13.94
N LYS A 128 -14.66 22.35 -15.28
CA LYS A 128 -13.74 23.04 -16.18
C LYS A 128 -13.67 24.56 -15.97
N LYS A 129 -14.69 25.16 -15.35
CA LYS A 129 -14.73 26.61 -15.08
C LYS A 129 -14.16 26.99 -13.71
N SER A 130 -13.91 26.02 -12.84
CA SER A 130 -13.38 26.27 -11.50
C SER A 130 -11.91 26.71 -11.54
N GLU A 131 -11.48 27.44 -10.51
CA GLU A 131 -10.07 27.83 -10.37
C GLU A 131 -9.16 26.61 -10.19
N GLN A 132 -9.61 25.63 -9.41
CA GLN A 132 -8.89 24.37 -9.21
C GLN A 132 -8.61 23.62 -10.52
N TYR A 133 -9.51 23.68 -11.51
CA TYR A 133 -9.25 23.09 -12.82
C TYR A 133 -8.11 23.79 -13.57
N LYS A 134 -8.01 25.12 -13.45
CA LYS A 134 -6.92 25.90 -14.05
C LYS A 134 -5.60 25.56 -13.37
N GLU A 135 -5.56 25.58 -12.04
CA GLU A 135 -4.39 25.19 -11.24
C GLU A 135 -3.89 23.79 -11.64
N TYR A 136 -4.77 22.79 -11.69
CA TYR A 136 -4.37 21.43 -12.10
C TYR A 136 -3.93 21.35 -13.55
N SER A 137 -4.46 22.20 -14.43
CA SER A 137 -4.04 22.27 -15.83
C SER A 137 -2.64 22.85 -15.99
N GLU A 138 -2.32 23.90 -15.23
CA GLU A 138 -0.99 24.51 -15.18
C GLU A 138 0.03 23.49 -14.65
N VAL A 139 -0.25 22.87 -13.51
CA VAL A 139 0.61 21.82 -12.93
C VAL A 139 0.81 20.65 -13.89
N CYS A 140 -0.25 20.19 -14.59
CA CYS A 140 -0.12 19.15 -15.62
C CYS A 140 0.83 19.57 -16.76
N ASN A 141 0.76 20.82 -17.21
CA ASN A 141 1.61 21.33 -18.28
C ASN A 141 3.07 21.43 -17.84
N ASP A 142 3.32 21.87 -16.61
CA ASP A 142 4.66 21.98 -16.04
C ASP A 142 5.30 20.60 -15.84
N LEU A 143 4.54 19.64 -15.30
CA LEU A 143 4.98 18.25 -15.16
C LEU A 143 5.26 17.60 -16.51
N LYS A 144 4.38 17.80 -17.50
CA LYS A 144 4.59 17.29 -18.86
C LYS A 144 5.85 17.86 -19.48
N THR A 145 6.09 19.17 -19.33
CA THR A 145 7.31 19.83 -19.82
C THR A 145 8.55 19.26 -19.13
N SER A 146 8.48 19.07 -17.81
CA SER A 146 9.56 18.46 -17.03
C SER A 146 9.89 17.04 -17.50
N ILE A 147 8.87 16.21 -17.75
CA ILE A 147 9.03 14.84 -18.28
C ILE A 147 9.69 14.86 -19.66
N LEU A 148 9.23 15.72 -20.57
CA LEU A 148 9.75 15.82 -21.93
C LEU A 148 11.23 16.25 -21.97
N ASN A 149 11.66 17.05 -20.99
CA ASN A 149 13.04 17.52 -20.85
C ASN A 149 13.97 16.49 -20.19
N MET A 150 13.48 15.35 -19.71
CA MET A 150 14.33 14.31 -19.12
C MET A 150 15.05 13.50 -20.22
N SER A 151 16.38 13.42 -20.11
CA SER A 151 17.21 12.62 -21.02
C SER A 151 16.78 11.16 -21.09
N CYS A 152 16.49 10.54 -19.94
CA CYS A 152 16.04 9.14 -19.88
C CYS A 152 14.66 8.92 -20.52
N PHE A 153 13.84 9.97 -20.65
CA PHE A 153 12.55 9.90 -21.34
C PHE A 153 12.72 10.08 -22.85
N SER A 154 13.53 11.06 -23.27
CA SER A 154 13.74 11.36 -24.69
C SER A 154 14.42 10.22 -25.45
N THR A 155 15.22 9.39 -24.79
CA THR A 155 15.85 8.20 -25.39
C THR A 155 14.90 7.02 -25.60
N LEU A 156 13.69 7.05 -25.03
CA LEU A 156 12.71 5.96 -25.20
C LEU A 156 12.12 5.96 -26.62
N PRO A 157 11.72 4.78 -27.14
CA PRO A 157 10.97 4.70 -28.39
C PRO A 157 9.71 5.56 -28.36
N GLU A 158 9.36 6.17 -29.49
CA GLU A 158 8.22 7.10 -29.59
C GLU A 158 6.91 6.50 -29.05
N LYS A 159 6.61 5.25 -29.43
CA LYS A 159 5.45 4.51 -28.91
C LYS A 159 5.45 4.47 -27.37
N LYS A 160 6.58 4.10 -26.76
CA LYS A 160 6.68 4.03 -25.29
C LYS A 160 6.55 5.39 -24.62
N ARG A 161 7.06 6.46 -25.24
CA ARG A 161 6.86 7.83 -24.74
C ARG A 161 5.38 8.23 -24.78
N SER A 162 4.70 7.89 -25.89
CA SER A 162 3.26 8.12 -26.04
C SER A 162 2.46 7.34 -24.98
N ASP A 163 2.74 6.04 -24.85
CA ASP A 163 2.07 5.18 -23.87
C ASP A 163 2.20 5.75 -22.44
N LEU A 164 3.42 6.15 -22.05
CA LEU A 164 3.68 6.72 -20.72
C LEU A 164 2.96 8.06 -20.45
N LEU A 165 2.73 8.89 -21.47
CA LEU A 165 2.05 10.19 -21.29
C LEU A 165 0.53 10.07 -21.40
N PHE A 166 0.01 9.20 -22.25
CA PHE A 166 -1.40 9.22 -22.61
C PHE A 166 -2.20 8.07 -22.02
N ASP A 167 -1.61 6.88 -21.94
CA ASP A 167 -2.35 5.64 -21.69
C ASP A 167 -1.99 4.98 -20.36
N SER A 168 -0.72 4.59 -20.16
CA SER A 168 -0.29 3.79 -19.01
C SER A 168 1.10 4.19 -18.53
N TRP A 169 1.16 4.87 -17.38
CA TRP A 169 2.39 5.39 -16.79
C TRP A 169 3.17 4.39 -15.95
N LYS A 170 2.53 3.28 -15.60
CA LYS A 170 3.12 2.19 -14.83
C LYS A 170 2.74 0.85 -15.45
N PRO A 171 3.54 -0.20 -15.23
CA PRO A 171 3.15 -1.56 -15.55
C PRO A 171 1.86 -2.00 -14.84
N SER A 172 1.34 -3.15 -15.25
CA SER A 172 0.24 -3.80 -14.52
C SER A 172 0.65 -4.10 -13.08
N TRP A 173 -0.33 -4.20 -12.17
CA TRP A 173 -0.05 -4.53 -10.76
C TRP A 173 0.74 -5.82 -10.61
N ASN A 174 0.39 -6.86 -11.36
CA ASN A 174 1.12 -8.13 -11.37
C ASN A 174 2.59 -7.97 -11.77
N GLN A 175 2.89 -7.09 -12.73
CA GLN A 175 4.28 -6.80 -13.12
C GLN A 175 5.04 -6.04 -12.03
N ILE A 176 4.39 -5.11 -11.32
CA ILE A 176 5.01 -4.39 -10.21
C ILE A 176 5.28 -5.34 -9.04
N VAL A 177 4.30 -6.17 -8.69
CA VAL A 177 4.38 -7.22 -7.67
C VAL A 177 5.53 -8.19 -7.95
N ALA A 178 5.72 -8.61 -9.20
CA ALA A 178 6.82 -9.50 -9.58
C ALA A 178 8.21 -8.90 -9.32
N GLY A 179 8.32 -7.57 -9.17
CA GLY A 179 9.53 -6.88 -8.76
C GLY A 179 9.69 -6.72 -7.24
N THR A 180 8.79 -7.28 -6.43
CA THR A 180 8.83 -7.24 -4.96
C THR A 180 9.27 -8.60 -4.39
N LYS A 181 9.45 -8.68 -3.07
CA LYS A 181 9.81 -9.92 -2.36
C LYS A 181 8.61 -10.82 -2.01
N PHE A 182 7.40 -10.49 -2.48
CA PHE A 182 6.23 -11.33 -2.27
C PHE A 182 6.32 -12.67 -3.02
N SER A 183 5.78 -13.74 -2.43
CA SER A 183 5.54 -14.98 -3.17
C SER A 183 4.50 -14.76 -4.28
N THR A 184 4.53 -15.59 -5.33
CA THR A 184 3.58 -15.50 -6.46
C THR A 184 2.12 -15.57 -5.99
N LEU A 185 1.84 -16.42 -5.00
CA LEU A 185 0.54 -16.61 -4.37
C LEU A 185 0.04 -15.30 -3.71
N MET A 186 0.87 -14.70 -2.86
CA MET A 186 0.55 -13.43 -2.19
C MET A 186 0.40 -12.29 -3.19
N GLY A 187 1.15 -12.33 -4.28
CA GLY A 187 1.16 -11.30 -5.28
C GLY A 187 -0.09 -11.27 -6.17
N LYS A 188 -0.36 -12.39 -6.86
CA LYS A 188 -1.39 -12.45 -7.90
C LYS A 188 -2.75 -12.87 -7.35
N ASP A 189 -2.77 -13.88 -6.49
CA ASP A 189 -4.03 -14.52 -6.09
C ASP A 189 -4.73 -13.68 -5.01
N GLU A 190 -3.98 -13.12 -4.06
CA GLU A 190 -4.57 -12.25 -3.04
C GLU A 190 -5.02 -10.89 -3.60
N TYR A 191 -4.27 -10.31 -4.53
CA TYR A 191 -4.74 -9.13 -5.25
C TYR A 191 -6.03 -9.41 -6.03
N GLY A 192 -6.13 -10.59 -6.64
CA GLY A 192 -7.34 -11.05 -7.34
C GLY A 192 -8.54 -11.13 -6.39
N LYS A 193 -8.39 -11.81 -5.24
CA LYS A 193 -9.44 -11.94 -4.22
C LYS A 193 -9.89 -10.58 -3.68
N MET A 194 -8.94 -9.73 -3.29
CA MET A 194 -9.23 -8.37 -2.84
C MET A 194 -9.94 -7.53 -3.91
N SER A 195 -9.57 -7.69 -5.18
CA SER A 195 -10.18 -6.98 -6.30
C SER A 195 -11.60 -7.46 -6.61
N TRP A 196 -11.91 -8.73 -6.36
CA TRP A 196 -13.26 -9.27 -6.57
C TRP A 196 -14.31 -8.57 -5.72
N HIS A 197 -13.99 -8.23 -4.46
CA HIS A 197 -14.91 -7.52 -3.57
C HIS A 197 -15.29 -6.12 -4.05
N VAL A 198 -14.39 -5.45 -4.80
CA VAL A 198 -14.59 -4.07 -5.24
C VAL A 198 -15.30 -4.00 -6.59
N HIS A 199 -14.99 -4.92 -7.50
CA HIS A 199 -15.42 -4.82 -8.90
C HIS A 199 -16.63 -5.68 -9.27
N ASN A 200 -17.08 -6.57 -8.38
CA ASN A 200 -18.26 -7.42 -8.61
C ASN A 200 -19.18 -7.40 -7.40
N THR A 201 -20.24 -6.59 -7.48
CA THR A 201 -21.22 -6.41 -6.39
C THR A 201 -21.93 -7.72 -6.01
N PHE A 202 -22.17 -8.62 -6.96
CA PHE A 202 -22.76 -9.92 -6.67
C PHE A 202 -21.77 -10.87 -5.98
N ALA A 203 -20.49 -10.86 -6.38
CA ALA A 203 -19.45 -11.61 -5.68
C ALA A 203 -19.22 -11.07 -4.25
N ALA A 204 -19.28 -9.75 -4.07
CA ALA A 204 -19.23 -9.14 -2.75
C ALA A 204 -20.42 -9.61 -1.89
N LEU A 205 -21.64 -9.59 -2.43
CA LEU A 205 -22.84 -10.08 -1.74
C LEU A 205 -22.74 -11.58 -1.38
N ASN A 206 -22.28 -12.42 -2.30
CA ASN A 206 -22.12 -13.85 -2.04
C ASN A 206 -21.11 -14.14 -0.93
N ASN A 207 -20.01 -13.38 -0.85
CA ASN A 207 -19.05 -13.54 0.23
C ASN A 207 -19.62 -13.07 1.57
N VAL A 208 -20.41 -11.99 1.57
CA VAL A 208 -21.13 -11.54 2.77
C VAL A 208 -22.14 -12.60 3.23
N ASP A 209 -22.94 -13.16 2.32
CA ASP A 209 -23.87 -14.26 2.61
C ASP A 209 -23.13 -15.50 3.13
N TYR A 210 -22.03 -15.89 2.49
CA TYR A 210 -21.18 -16.99 2.95
C TYR A 210 -20.67 -16.73 4.38
N TYR A 211 -20.11 -15.55 4.64
CA TYR A 211 -19.61 -15.15 5.95
C TYR A 211 -20.69 -15.27 7.04
N TYR A 212 -21.87 -14.69 6.83
CA TYR A 212 -22.94 -14.73 7.83
C TYR A 212 -23.54 -16.13 8.05
N ARG A 213 -23.37 -17.04 7.09
CA ARG A 213 -23.79 -18.45 7.23
C ARG A 213 -22.78 -19.33 7.95
N HIS A 214 -21.51 -18.92 8.03
CA HIS A 214 -20.40 -19.72 8.58
C HIS A 214 -19.59 -18.91 9.61
N LEU A 215 -20.27 -18.12 10.45
CA LEU A 215 -19.62 -17.25 11.45
C LEU A 215 -18.74 -18.02 12.44
N ASP A 216 -19.11 -19.27 12.74
CA ASP A 216 -18.40 -20.18 13.63
C ASP A 216 -17.12 -20.77 13.02
N GLU A 217 -17.02 -20.79 11.69
CA GLU A 217 -15.86 -21.28 10.94
C GLU A 217 -14.92 -20.16 10.50
N TYR A 218 -15.34 -18.90 10.67
CA TYR A 218 -14.61 -17.75 10.14
C TYR A 218 -13.41 -17.37 11.02
N ASP A 219 -12.21 -17.41 10.46
CA ASP A 219 -10.98 -17.01 11.14
C ASP A 219 -10.84 -15.48 11.14
N PHE A 220 -11.40 -14.86 12.18
CA PHE A 220 -11.29 -13.42 12.43
C PHE A 220 -9.86 -12.97 12.72
N ASP A 221 -9.00 -13.87 13.19
CA ASP A 221 -7.60 -13.52 13.44
C ASP A 221 -6.83 -13.39 12.13
N ALA A 222 -7.17 -14.23 11.14
CA ALA A 222 -6.57 -14.21 9.81
C ALA A 222 -7.00 -13.05 8.91
N ILE A 223 -8.08 -12.32 9.23
CA ILE A 223 -8.60 -11.24 8.34
C ILE A 223 -7.58 -10.14 8.07
N ASN A 224 -6.70 -9.87 9.04
CA ASN A 224 -5.69 -8.82 8.97
C ASN A 224 -4.31 -9.34 8.52
N LEU A 225 -4.15 -10.65 8.31
CA LEU A 225 -2.86 -11.25 8.00
C LEU A 225 -2.20 -10.59 6.78
N GLN A 226 -2.98 -10.37 5.72
CA GLN A 226 -2.51 -9.68 4.51
C GLN A 226 -2.08 -8.26 4.79
N LEU A 227 -2.85 -7.52 5.59
CA LEU A 227 -2.50 -6.17 5.96
C LEU A 227 -1.16 -6.13 6.71
N TYR A 228 -0.92 -7.06 7.63
CA TYR A 228 0.35 -7.12 8.37
C TYR A 228 1.53 -7.50 7.47
N MET A 229 1.36 -8.46 6.56
CA MET A 229 2.39 -8.80 5.57
C MET A 229 2.75 -7.58 4.71
N VAL A 230 1.76 -6.88 4.18
CA VAL A 230 1.97 -5.67 3.38
C VAL A 230 2.61 -4.56 4.22
N ALA A 231 2.15 -4.36 5.46
CA ALA A 231 2.72 -3.36 6.36
C ALA A 231 4.19 -3.63 6.67
N SER A 232 4.57 -4.88 6.91
CA SER A 232 5.96 -5.28 7.17
C SER A 232 6.89 -4.99 5.99
N HIS A 233 6.45 -5.32 4.76
CA HIS A 233 7.21 -4.95 3.55
C HIS A 233 7.30 -3.44 3.39
N PHE A 234 6.18 -2.73 3.57
CA PHE A 234 6.16 -1.29 3.44
C PHE A 234 7.06 -0.59 4.47
N ILE A 235 7.12 -1.08 5.71
CA ILE A 235 8.07 -0.61 6.73
C ILE A 235 9.51 -0.81 6.25
N GLN A 236 9.88 -1.98 5.72
CA GLN A 236 11.22 -2.22 5.18
C GLN A 236 11.56 -1.21 4.06
N SER A 237 10.64 -0.97 3.14
CA SER A 237 10.82 0.01 2.05
C SER A 237 10.97 1.44 2.57
N MET A 238 10.23 1.81 3.62
CA MET A 238 10.35 3.10 4.30
C MET A 238 11.70 3.27 4.98
N LEU A 239 12.21 2.24 5.67
CA LEU A 239 13.55 2.29 6.27
C LEU A 239 14.62 2.56 5.20
N LEU A 240 14.54 1.88 4.07
CA LEU A 240 15.49 2.07 2.96
C LEU A 240 15.37 3.48 2.35
N GLN A 241 14.14 3.93 2.04
CA GLN A 241 13.92 5.20 1.38
C GLN A 241 14.32 6.41 2.25
N PHE A 242 14.21 6.30 3.57
CA PHE A 242 14.58 7.35 4.52
C PHE A 242 15.93 7.09 5.22
N GLU A 243 16.68 6.07 4.80
CA GLU A 243 17.96 5.70 5.42
C GLU A 243 17.86 5.55 6.96
N ILE A 244 16.74 5.00 7.43
CA ILE A 244 16.47 4.76 8.85
C ILE A 244 17.04 3.40 9.23
N THR A 245 17.84 3.38 10.28
CA THR A 245 18.44 2.17 10.82
C THR A 245 17.41 1.32 11.59
N ILE A 246 17.56 0.00 11.52
CA ILE A 246 16.61 -0.97 12.09
C ILE A 246 16.64 -1.02 13.62
N ASP A 247 17.70 -0.50 14.24
CA ASP A 247 17.86 -0.33 15.69
C ASP A 247 16.88 0.67 16.31
N LEU A 248 16.08 1.35 15.48
CA LEU A 248 14.92 2.13 15.91
C LEU A 248 13.87 1.27 16.65
N PHE A 249 13.80 -0.02 16.34
CA PHE A 249 12.75 -0.92 16.83
C PHE A 249 13.24 -1.83 17.96
N SER A 250 12.33 -2.23 18.86
CA SER A 250 12.61 -3.22 19.89
C SER A 250 12.72 -4.63 19.31
N GLU A 251 13.28 -5.58 20.06
CA GLU A 251 13.37 -6.98 19.63
C GLU A 251 11.99 -7.58 19.28
N ASP A 252 10.95 -7.26 20.07
CA ASP A 252 9.59 -7.75 19.82
C ASP A 252 9.00 -7.19 18.53
N GLU A 253 9.16 -5.88 18.27
CA GLU A 253 8.72 -5.25 17.02
C GLU A 253 9.43 -5.86 15.80
N LEU A 254 10.74 -6.10 15.92
CA LEU A 254 11.51 -6.77 14.88
C LEU A 254 11.08 -8.22 14.69
N GLY A 255 10.73 -8.92 15.76
CA GLY A 255 10.18 -10.27 15.72
C GLY A 255 8.88 -10.31 14.91
N ILE A 256 7.95 -9.39 15.19
CA ILE A 256 6.68 -9.27 14.48
C ILE A 256 6.88 -8.96 12.99
N ILE A 257 7.71 -7.96 12.67
CA ILE A 257 8.01 -7.62 11.27
C ILE A 257 8.61 -8.82 10.55
N SER A 258 9.57 -9.51 11.18
CA SER A 258 10.27 -10.64 10.58
C SER A 258 9.34 -11.83 10.33
N GLU A 259 8.42 -12.12 11.26
CA GLU A 259 7.44 -13.20 11.12
C GLU A 259 6.54 -12.96 9.91
N PHE A 260 5.97 -11.76 9.77
CA PHE A 260 5.11 -11.44 8.63
C PHE A 260 5.86 -11.36 7.30
N LEU A 261 7.12 -10.92 7.30
CA LEU A 261 7.99 -11.03 6.13
C LEU A 261 8.19 -12.51 5.76
N LEU A 262 8.49 -13.38 6.72
CA LEU A 262 8.67 -14.81 6.47
C LEU A 262 7.38 -15.44 5.90
N LEU A 263 6.23 -15.17 6.53
CA LEU A 263 4.93 -15.67 6.08
C LEU A 263 4.62 -15.25 4.63
N SER A 264 4.96 -14.02 4.25
CA SER A 264 4.72 -13.52 2.89
C SER A 264 5.55 -14.21 1.79
N THR A 265 6.61 -14.93 2.17
CA THR A 265 7.49 -15.67 1.25
C THR A 265 7.17 -17.15 1.16
N LYS A 266 6.34 -17.68 2.07
CA LYS A 266 5.89 -19.07 2.00
C LYS A 266 5.02 -19.23 0.75
N GLU A 267 5.45 -20.12 -0.14
CA GLU A 267 4.54 -20.74 -1.10
C GLU A 267 3.65 -21.69 -0.30
N SER A 268 2.34 -21.71 -0.55
CA SER A 268 1.46 -22.65 0.14
C SER A 268 2.02 -24.06 -0.02
N MET A 269 2.34 -24.74 1.08
CA MET A 269 2.49 -26.18 1.04
C MET A 269 1.15 -26.72 0.56
N GLU A 270 1.17 -27.39 -0.60
CA GLU A 270 0.00 -27.92 -1.28
C GLU A 270 -0.96 -28.62 -0.28
N HIS A 271 -2.21 -28.15 -0.24
CA HIS A 271 -3.35 -28.89 0.29
C HIS A 271 -4.34 -29.15 -0.85
#